data_AF-A0A1S9APF5-F1
#
_entry.id   AF-A0A1S9APF5-F1
#
_cell.length_a   1.000
_cell.length_b   1.000
_cell.length_c   1.000
_cell.angle_alpha   90.00
_cell.angle_beta   90.00
_cell.angle_gamma   90.00
#
_symmetry.space_group_name_H-M   'P 1'
#
loop_
_entity.id
_entity.type
_entity.pdbx_description
1 polymer ?
#
loop_
_entity_poly.entity_id
_entity_poly.type
_entity_poly.pdbx_seq_one_letter_code
_entity_poly.pdbx_strand_id
1 'polypeptide(L)'
;MRLTDTSCDCDSATSYLYLGTLPQSDYWLVEVGYYEGGDYLLVHQRTGHRVLVDDYPSFSPSGRRIVSAANAYQDIYQTDGLSVWQLDAAGRPQLAWRRNAAWTPEGLHWADDHTLLIKASKPDDEGTRFTHYYRLRLPE
;
A
#
# COMPACT_ATOMS: atom_id res chain seq x y z
N MET A 1 3.56 19.29 -1.81
CA MET A 1 3.74 19.88 -3.16
C MET A 1 2.98 18.99 -4.14
N ARG A 2 2.07 19.54 -4.95
CA ARG A 2 1.29 18.78 -5.94
C ARG A 2 1.82 19.10 -7.34
N LEU A 3 2.12 18.07 -8.11
CA LEU A 3 2.55 18.13 -9.51
C LEU A 3 1.48 17.44 -10.35
N THR A 4 1.25 17.89 -11.57
CA THR A 4 0.33 17.25 -12.51
C THR A 4 1.07 17.05 -13.83
N ASP A 5 1.01 15.84 -14.38
CA ASP A 5 1.55 15.57 -15.71
C ASP A 5 0.43 15.78 -16.74
N THR A 6 0.44 16.95 -17.39
CA THR A 6 -0.55 17.33 -18.41
C THR A 6 0.11 17.34 -19.78
N SER A 7 -0.02 16.25 -20.54
CA SER A 7 0.29 16.24 -21.98
C SER A 7 -0.94 16.50 -22.86
N CYS A 8 -2.17 16.34 -22.34
CA CYS A 8 -3.41 16.91 -22.90
C CYS A 8 -4.51 17.04 -21.83
N ASP A 9 -5.49 17.92 -22.08
CA ASP A 9 -6.72 18.08 -21.29
C ASP A 9 -7.72 17.00 -21.72
N CYS A 10 -7.41 15.76 -21.36
CA CYS A 10 -8.03 14.53 -21.82
C CYS A 10 -8.09 13.54 -20.64
N ASP A 11 -8.96 12.52 -20.73
CA ASP A 11 -9.25 11.52 -19.68
C ASP A 11 -8.04 10.68 -19.18
N SER A 12 -6.81 11.02 -19.59
CA SER A 12 -5.55 10.35 -19.22
C SER A 12 -4.63 11.19 -18.32
N ALA A 13 -5.12 12.28 -17.73
CA ALA A 13 -4.30 13.11 -16.84
C ALA A 13 -3.88 12.33 -15.58
N THR A 14 -2.59 12.33 -15.26
CA THR A 14 -2.04 11.74 -14.03
C THR A 14 -1.56 12.83 -13.09
N SER A 15 -1.95 12.76 -11.82
CA SER A 15 -1.51 13.71 -10.79
C SER A 15 -0.61 13.05 -9.76
N TYR A 16 0.33 13.82 -9.22
CA TYR A 16 1.32 13.37 -8.25
C TYR A 16 1.31 14.31 -7.04
N LEU A 17 1.09 13.76 -5.85
CA LEU A 17 1.14 14.51 -4.60
C LEU A 17 2.25 13.97 -3.71
N TYR A 18 3.27 14.79 -3.43
CA TYR A 18 4.30 14.44 -2.47
C TYR A 18 3.73 14.49 -1.05
N LEU A 19 3.72 13.34 -0.37
CA LEU A 19 3.18 13.16 0.98
C LEU A 19 4.25 13.23 2.08
N GLY A 20 5.52 12.99 1.74
CA GLY A 20 6.62 13.08 2.70
C GLY A 20 7.58 11.89 2.65
N THR A 21 8.34 11.73 3.72
CA THR A 21 9.16 10.54 3.99
C THR A 21 8.42 9.67 5.00
N LEU A 22 8.34 8.36 4.73
CA LEU A 22 7.76 7.42 5.67
C LEU A 22 8.72 7.14 6.82
N PRO A 23 8.23 7.02 8.08
CA PRO A 23 9.07 6.62 9.21
C PRO A 23 9.82 5.32 8.92
N GLN A 24 11.04 5.20 9.47
CA GLN A 24 11.90 4.01 9.33
C GLN A 24 12.25 3.62 7.87
N SER A 25 12.18 4.57 6.92
CA SER A 25 12.46 4.30 5.51
C SER A 25 13.33 5.35 4.83
N ASP A 26 14.12 4.91 3.85
CA ASP A 26 14.84 5.79 2.90
C ASP A 26 13.99 6.09 1.65
N TYR A 27 12.67 6.17 1.82
CA TYR A 27 11.71 6.36 0.74
C TYR A 27 10.92 7.65 0.89
N TRP A 28 10.72 8.33 -0.23
CA TRP A 28 9.66 9.32 -0.40
C TRP A 28 8.37 8.62 -0.80
N LEU A 29 7.26 9.09 -0.24
CA LEU A 29 5.92 8.67 -0.60
C LEU A 29 5.28 9.73 -1.49
N VAL A 30 4.79 9.29 -2.65
CA VAL A 30 4.04 10.09 -3.59
C VAL A 30 2.71 9.38 -3.85
N GLU A 31 1.60 10.07 -3.70
CA GLU A 31 0.30 9.58 -4.16
C GLU A 31 0.17 9.87 -5.66
N VAL A 32 -0.28 8.87 -6.42
CA VAL A 32 -0.50 8.93 -7.86
C VAL A 32 -1.99 8.82 -8.10
N GLY A 33 -2.62 9.89 -8.58
CA GLY A 33 -4.05 9.90 -8.91
C GLY A 33 -4.28 9.78 -10.41
N TYR A 34 -5.22 8.91 -10.80
CA TYR A 34 -5.69 8.75 -12.17
C TYR A 34 -7.10 9.34 -12.32
N TYR A 35 -7.72 9.19 -13.50
CA TYR A 35 -9.12 9.55 -13.72
C TYR A 35 -10.06 8.79 -12.77
N GLU A 36 -9.84 7.48 -12.65
CA GLU A 36 -10.49 6.60 -11.68
C GLU A 36 -9.42 5.96 -10.78
N GLY A 37 -9.51 6.22 -9.47
CA GLY A 37 -8.62 5.62 -8.48
C GLY A 37 -7.22 6.27 -8.41
N GLY A 38 -6.29 5.51 -7.84
CA GLY A 38 -4.92 5.93 -7.63
C GLY A 38 -4.08 4.84 -6.98
N ASP A 39 -2.77 5.09 -6.95
CA ASP A 39 -1.75 4.25 -6.33
C ASP A 39 -0.85 5.08 -5.43
N TYR A 40 0.08 4.42 -4.73
CA TYR A 40 1.20 5.07 -4.10
C TYR A 40 2.52 4.68 -4.76
N LEU A 41 3.36 5.68 -5.02
CA LEU A 41 4.69 5.53 -5.56
C LEU A 41 5.71 5.75 -4.45
N LEU A 42 6.50 4.71 -4.20
CA LEU A 42 7.68 4.78 -3.33
C LEU A 42 8.91 5.10 -4.17
N VAL A 43 9.61 6.18 -3.83
CA VAL A 43 10.86 6.60 -4.50
C VAL A 43 12.02 6.55 -3.51
N HIS A 44 13.01 5.69 -3.78
CA HIS A 44 14.20 5.58 -2.93
C HIS A 44 15.02 6.87 -3.02
N GLN A 45 15.29 7.51 -1.87
CA GLN A 45 15.87 8.86 -1.79
C GLN A 45 17.27 8.97 -2.43
N ARG A 46 18.10 7.94 -2.23
CA ARG A 46 19.48 7.91 -2.78
C ARG A 46 19.56 7.45 -4.24
N THR A 47 18.84 6.41 -4.63
CA THR A 47 19.01 5.74 -5.94
C THR A 47 17.99 6.17 -6.98
N GLY A 48 16.90 6.81 -6.55
CA GLY A 48 15.76 7.14 -7.42
C GLY A 48 14.94 5.92 -7.86
N HIS A 49 15.23 4.72 -7.34
CA HIS A 49 14.47 3.50 -7.63
C HIS A 49 13.00 3.69 -7.23
N ARG A 50 12.08 3.17 -8.05
CA ARG A 50 10.65 3.40 -7.90
C ARG A 50 9.89 2.08 -7.83
N VAL A 51 8.88 2.01 -6.97
CA VAL A 51 7.89 0.93 -6.97
C VAL A 51 6.51 1.51 -6.74
N LEU A 52 5.52 1.02 -7.49
CA LEU A 52 4.11 1.30 -7.24
C LEU A 52 3.57 0.28 -6.24
N VAL A 53 2.75 0.75 -5.31
CA VAL A 53 2.02 -0.06 -4.34
C VAL A 53 0.57 0.38 -4.31
N ASP A 54 -0.29 -0.63 -4.19
CA ASP A 54 -1.74 -0.53 -4.40
C ASP A 54 -2.48 0.40 -3.43
N ASP A 55 -1.95 0.61 -2.21
CA ASP A 55 -2.54 1.50 -1.19
C ASP A 55 -1.43 1.98 -0.23
N TYR A 56 -1.78 2.84 0.72
CA TYR A 56 -0.87 3.52 1.63
C TYR A 56 0.06 2.52 2.33
N PRO A 57 1.38 2.59 2.07
CA PRO A 57 2.31 1.61 2.59
C PRO A 57 2.71 1.89 4.03
N SER A 58 2.98 0.83 4.78
CA SER A 58 3.54 0.89 6.13
C SER A 58 4.81 0.04 6.23
N PHE A 59 5.90 0.63 6.70
CA PHE A 59 7.17 -0.06 6.93
C PHE A 59 7.16 -0.79 8.27
N SER A 60 7.78 -1.97 8.30
CA SER A 60 8.02 -2.68 9.56
C SER A 60 9.01 -1.89 10.44
N PRO A 61 9.07 -2.16 11.76
CA PRO A 61 9.93 -1.39 12.67
C PRO A 61 11.42 -1.35 12.28
N SER A 62 11.95 -2.44 11.71
CA SER A 62 13.33 -2.49 11.18
C SER A 62 13.50 -1.84 9.81
N GLY A 63 12.41 -1.43 9.14
CA GLY A 63 12.43 -0.89 7.79
C GLY A 63 12.66 -1.92 6.69
N ARG A 64 12.70 -3.23 7.00
CA ARG A 64 13.04 -4.28 6.03
C ARG A 64 11.85 -4.85 5.26
N ARG A 65 10.63 -4.57 5.72
CA ARG A 65 9.39 -5.02 5.07
C ARG A 65 8.43 -3.86 4.88
N ILE A 66 7.62 -3.95 3.84
CA ILE A 66 6.53 -3.02 3.55
C ILE A 66 5.25 -3.83 3.48
N VAL A 67 4.18 -3.33 4.06
CA VAL A 67 2.83 -3.83 3.82
C VAL A 67 2.01 -2.76 3.13
N SER A 68 1.20 -3.16 2.16
CA SER A 68 0.09 -2.38 1.63
C SER A 68 -1.16 -3.26 1.58
N ALA A 69 -2.33 -2.62 1.72
CA ALA A 69 -3.62 -3.30 1.71
C ALA A 69 -4.46 -2.73 0.59
N ALA A 70 -4.66 -3.47 -0.50
CA ALA A 70 -5.58 -3.02 -1.54
C ALA A 70 -7.02 -3.08 -1.02
N ASN A 71 -7.76 -2.01 -1.24
CA ASN A 71 -9.20 -1.94 -1.04
C ASN A 71 -9.89 -1.79 -2.39
N ALA A 72 -10.55 -2.84 -2.85
CA ALA A 72 -11.27 -2.92 -4.12
C ALA A 72 -12.41 -1.90 -4.26
N TYR A 73 -12.81 -1.21 -3.19
CA TYR A 73 -13.76 -0.09 -3.30
C TYR A 73 -13.17 1.12 -4.01
N GLN A 74 -11.84 1.27 -4.05
CA GLN A 74 -11.18 2.41 -4.68
C GLN A 74 -10.82 2.17 -6.15
N ASP A 75 -10.78 0.92 -6.58
CA ASP A 75 -10.46 0.53 -7.95
C ASP A 75 -11.11 -0.82 -8.29
N ILE A 76 -11.99 -0.81 -9.30
CA ILE A 76 -12.71 -1.99 -9.79
C ILE A 76 -11.79 -3.07 -10.36
N TYR A 77 -10.53 -2.73 -10.64
CA TYR A 77 -9.51 -3.66 -11.13
C TYR A 77 -8.65 -4.27 -10.01
N GLN A 78 -8.81 -3.81 -8.77
CA GLN A 78 -8.09 -4.36 -7.62
C GLN A 78 -8.92 -5.39 -6.87
N THR A 79 -8.28 -6.46 -6.40
CA THR A 79 -8.88 -7.40 -5.45
C THR A 79 -8.49 -7.02 -4.03
N ASP A 80 -9.47 -6.98 -3.12
CA ASP A 80 -9.25 -6.82 -1.68
C ASP A 80 -8.14 -7.76 -1.21
N GLY A 81 -7.15 -7.22 -0.50
CA GLY A 81 -6.04 -8.07 -0.07
C GLY A 81 -4.89 -7.35 0.59
N LEU A 82 -3.85 -8.14 0.87
CA LEU A 82 -2.59 -7.69 1.45
C LEU A 82 -1.45 -8.03 0.51
N SER A 83 -0.55 -7.07 0.33
CA SER A 83 0.74 -7.25 -0.32
C SER A 83 1.84 -6.97 0.70
N VAL A 84 2.79 -7.90 0.82
CA VAL A 84 3.98 -7.76 1.65
C VAL A 84 5.21 -7.78 0.75
N TRP A 85 6.02 -6.75 0.88
CA TRP A 85 7.27 -6.59 0.16
C TRP A 85 8.43 -6.71 1.13
N GLN A 86 9.51 -7.35 0.68
CA GLN A 86 10.78 -7.42 1.40
C GLN A 86 11.82 -6.57 0.68
N LEU A 87 12.58 -5.78 1.42
CA LEU A 87 13.68 -5.02 0.84
C LEU A 87 14.90 -5.93 0.66
N ASP A 88 15.50 -5.90 -0.52
CA ASP A 88 16.81 -6.51 -0.77
C ASP A 88 17.94 -5.71 -0.10
N ALA A 89 19.18 -6.21 -0.18
CA ALA A 89 20.35 -5.55 0.41
C ALA A 89 20.64 -4.16 -0.18
N ALA A 90 20.13 -3.85 -1.38
CA ALA A 90 20.22 -2.53 -2.01
C ALA A 90 19.02 -1.64 -1.66
N GLY A 91 18.12 -2.10 -0.78
CA GLY A 91 16.92 -1.40 -0.37
C GLY A 91 15.76 -1.53 -1.36
N ARG A 92 15.85 -2.36 -2.40
CA ARG A 92 14.80 -2.47 -3.44
C ARG A 92 13.66 -3.39 -2.98
N PRO A 93 12.39 -2.97 -3.10
CA PRO A 93 11.26 -3.80 -2.67
C PRO A 93 11.05 -4.96 -3.64
N GLN A 94 10.92 -6.16 -3.10
CA GLN A 94 10.59 -7.39 -3.81
C GLN A 94 9.29 -7.93 -3.25
N LEU A 95 8.31 -8.24 -4.10
CA LEU A 95 7.04 -8.81 -3.63
C LEU A 95 7.33 -10.19 -3.02
N ALA A 96 7.17 -10.29 -1.71
CA ALA A 96 7.42 -11.53 -0.98
C ALA A 96 6.15 -12.38 -0.90
N TRP A 97 5.00 -11.73 -0.75
CA TRP A 97 3.73 -12.40 -0.58
C TRP A 97 2.56 -11.48 -0.93
N ARG A 98 1.53 -12.03 -1.57
CA ARG A 98 0.24 -11.37 -1.77
C ARG A 98 -0.88 -12.34 -1.43
N ARG A 99 -1.94 -11.85 -0.80
CA ARG A 99 -3.14 -12.65 -0.53
C ARG A 99 -4.39 -11.84 -0.73
N ASN A 100 -5.29 -12.39 -1.54
CA ASN A 100 -6.65 -11.89 -1.66
C ASN A 100 -7.43 -12.26 -0.39
N ALA A 101 -8.26 -11.33 0.05
CA ALA A 101 -9.04 -11.44 1.25
C ALA A 101 -10.54 -11.37 0.92
N ALA A 102 -11.34 -12.17 1.61
CA ALA A 102 -12.80 -12.04 1.61
C ALA A 102 -13.27 -10.93 2.59
N TRP A 103 -12.36 -10.04 2.97
CA TRP A 103 -12.56 -8.95 3.91
C TRP A 103 -11.72 -7.76 3.42
N THR A 104 -12.21 -6.57 3.67
CA THR A 104 -11.58 -5.33 3.25
C THR A 104 -10.72 -4.80 4.39
N PRO A 105 -9.40 -4.63 4.21
CA PRO A 105 -8.56 -4.00 5.23
C PRO A 105 -8.96 -2.53 5.43
N GLU A 106 -9.09 -2.10 6.68
CA GLU A 106 -9.40 -0.71 7.05
C GLU A 106 -8.24 -0.03 7.80
N GLY A 107 -7.28 -0.82 8.29
CA GLY A 107 -6.11 -0.30 8.98
C GLY A 107 -5.07 -1.38 9.24
N LEU A 108 -3.80 -1.00 9.09
CA LEU A 108 -2.65 -1.87 9.29
C LEU A 108 -1.71 -1.27 10.32
N HIS A 109 -1.20 -2.11 11.23
CA HIS A 109 -0.20 -1.72 12.20
C HIS A 109 0.80 -2.86 12.42
N TRP A 110 2.09 -2.54 12.34
CA TRP A 110 3.14 -3.49 12.71
C TRP A 110 3.30 -3.55 14.23
N ALA A 111 3.09 -4.72 14.83
CA ALA A 111 3.41 -4.95 16.24
C ALA A 111 4.91 -5.24 16.45
N ASP A 112 5.52 -5.93 15.48
CA ASP A 112 6.94 -6.24 15.38
C ASP A 112 7.29 -6.54 13.90
N ASP A 113 8.53 -6.88 13.58
CA ASP A 113 8.98 -7.14 12.20
C ASP A 113 8.30 -8.32 11.50
N HIS A 114 7.60 -9.19 12.24
CA HIS A 114 6.95 -10.39 11.74
C HIS A 114 5.47 -10.45 12.05
N THR A 115 4.90 -9.43 12.70
CA THR A 115 3.50 -9.45 13.15
C THR A 115 2.77 -8.19 12.72
N LEU A 116 1.70 -8.40 11.95
CA LEU A 116 0.74 -7.36 11.56
C LEU A 116 -0.55 -7.49 12.37
N LEU A 117 -1.02 -6.36 12.89
CA LEU A 117 -2.37 -6.18 13.40
C LEU A 117 -3.20 -5.52 12.30
N ILE A 118 -4.34 -6.11 11.98
CA ILE A 118 -5.20 -5.70 10.87
C ILE A 118 -6.59 -5.44 11.42
N LYS A 119 -7.10 -4.22 11.22
CA LYS A 119 -8.52 -3.90 11.34
C LYS A 119 -9.14 -4.11 9.96
N ALA A 120 -10.25 -4.84 9.88
CA ALA A 120 -10.91 -5.13 8.61
C ALA A 120 -12.43 -5.13 8.72
N SER A 121 -13.08 -4.81 7.60
CA SER A 121 -14.51 -4.94 7.36
C SER A 121 -14.80 -6.31 6.73
N LYS A 122 -15.79 -7.04 7.24
CA LYS A 122 -16.30 -8.24 6.56
C LYS A 122 -17.83 -8.21 6.53
N PRO A 123 -18.47 -8.36 5.35
CA PRO A 123 -19.91 -8.54 5.28
C PRO A 123 -20.33 -9.94 5.76
N ASP A 124 -21.50 -10.05 6.38
CA ASP A 124 -22.22 -11.31 6.55
C ASP A 124 -23.00 -11.69 5.28
N ASP A 125 -23.75 -12.79 5.34
CA ASP A 125 -24.54 -13.29 4.20
C ASP A 125 -25.67 -12.33 3.78
N GLU A 126 -26.09 -11.41 4.66
CA GLU A 126 -27.09 -10.37 4.40
C GLU A 126 -26.45 -9.05 3.93
N GLY A 127 -25.12 -8.97 3.88
CA GLY A 127 -24.36 -7.79 3.48
C GLY A 127 -24.08 -6.80 4.61
N THR A 128 -24.47 -7.11 5.85
CA THR A 128 -24.15 -6.30 7.03
C THR A 128 -22.67 -6.40 7.34
N ARG A 129 -21.98 -5.26 7.44
CA ARG A 129 -20.53 -5.20 7.68
C ARG A 129 -20.19 -5.20 9.16
N PHE A 130 -19.26 -6.07 9.52
CA PHE A 130 -18.71 -6.16 10.87
C PHE A 130 -17.21 -5.91 10.89
N THR A 131 -16.77 -5.14 11.89
CA THR A 131 -15.35 -4.95 12.16
C THR A 131 -14.74 -6.19 12.79
N HIS A 132 -13.66 -6.66 12.20
CA HIS A 132 -12.83 -7.76 12.69
C HIS A 132 -11.41 -7.28 12.91
N TYR A 133 -10.73 -7.89 13.88
CA TYR A 133 -9.32 -7.67 14.14
C TYR A 133 -8.55 -8.98 13.93
N TYR A 134 -7.52 -8.93 13.10
CA TYR A 134 -6.65 -10.08 12.82
C TYR A 134 -5.24 -9.80 13.30
N ARG A 135 -4.58 -10.86 13.80
CA ARG A 135 -3.14 -10.89 14.03
C ARG A 135 -2.51 -11.84 13.03
N LEU A 136 -1.75 -11.30 12.08
CA LEU A 136 -1.08 -12.07 11.04
C LEU A 136 0.41 -12.16 11.36
N ARG A 137 0.94 -13.38 11.47
CA ARG A 137 2.38 -13.62 11.56
C ARG A 137 2.92 -13.96 10.18
N LEU A 138 3.92 -13.21 9.74
CA LEU A 138 4.62 -13.40 8.48
C LEU A 138 5.74 -14.45 8.64
N PRO A 139 6.06 -15.22 7.59
CA PRO A 139 7.20 -16.12 7.59
C PRO A 139 8.51 -15.34 7.76
N GLU A 140 9.53 -16.03 8.29
CA GLU A 140 10.89 -15.49 8.48
C GLU A 140 11.58 -15.14 7.16
#